data_AF-A0A7X9R651-F1
#
_entry.id   AF-A0A7X9R651-F1
#
_cell.length_a   1.000
_cell.length_b   1.000
_cell.length_c   1.000
_cell.angle_alpha   90.00
_cell.angle_beta   90.00
_cell.angle_gamma   90.00
#
_symmetry.space_group_name_H-M   'P 1'
#
loop_
_entity.id
_entity.type
_entity.pdbx_description
1 polymer ?
#
loop_
_entity_poly.entity_id
_entity_poly.type
_entity_poly.pdbx_seq_one_letter_code
_entity_poly.pdbx_strand_id
1 'polypeptide(L)'
;MDRKIKRPTKRDLEELEKLKLQLVELRKGNNGVRVENKQKEIDKLKFRANIFNDNEKVEYIRELMENAFHAKSDIVQDRNVAGLQYKYILEYDKENPEANYRYAFIKYQKKCWIEAINYFQKAREIHRRGVLNFPLTEDQYIKSKLFIGYCAAQLAKEAIKEAATLEEGILSMEVKGISIEDLLDNLKDAISRTSISIITKDSQTGISQEEYEEIIFSLENHQLLLSFIGDTPFIKKGYSEKIELGGKLSNTLKRLLLNSRNDLPLTLQELNEWVEGEEGEDNLKWDNYRSRVRLLNEALVKIGYNENQIYAIRGKQRYAIKHHDFIIALGEEHHI
;
A
#
# COMPACT_ATOMS: atom_id res chain seq x y z
N MET A 1 16.88 26.43 -1.16
CA MET A 1 17.28 26.55 0.26
C MET A 1 17.87 25.23 0.70
N ASP A 2 19.18 25.09 0.61
CA ASP A 2 19.90 23.90 1.06
C ASP A 2 19.84 23.82 2.59
N ARG A 3 19.09 22.84 3.12
CA ARG A 3 19.19 22.52 4.56
C ARG A 3 20.59 21.97 4.79
N LYS A 4 21.43 22.72 5.52
CA LYS A 4 22.71 22.23 6.03
C LYS A 4 22.51 20.86 6.65
N ILE A 5 23.12 19.84 6.07
CA ILE A 5 23.13 18.48 6.61
C ILE A 5 23.76 18.58 8.01
N LYS A 6 22.95 18.35 9.03
CA LYS A 6 23.39 18.43 10.42
C LYS A 6 24.31 17.22 10.66
N ARG A 7 25.60 17.48 10.87
CA ARG A 7 26.56 16.42 11.19
C ARG A 7 26.17 15.78 12.54
N PRO A 8 26.28 14.44 12.68
CA PRO A 8 26.02 13.77 13.94
C PRO A 8 26.89 14.36 15.04
N THR A 9 26.31 14.59 16.22
CA THR A 9 27.07 15.05 17.38
C THR A 9 27.78 13.86 18.03
N LYS A 10 28.85 14.12 18.78
CA LYS A 10 29.55 13.08 19.57
C LYS A 10 28.57 12.31 20.48
N ARG A 11 27.61 13.03 21.07
CA ARG A 11 26.56 12.46 21.91
C ARG A 11 25.65 11.49 21.14
N ASP A 12 25.29 11.82 19.90
CA ASP A 12 24.46 10.94 19.08
C ASP A 12 25.19 9.63 18.75
N LEU A 13 26.50 9.69 18.51
CA LEU A 13 27.33 8.52 18.23
C LEU A 13 27.49 7.64 19.48
N GLU A 14 27.76 8.23 20.64
CA GLU A 14 27.86 7.52 21.92
C GLU A 14 26.53 6.84 22.29
N GLU A 15 25.40 7.52 22.07
CA GLU A 15 24.07 6.95 22.30
C GLU A 15 23.76 5.81 21.32
N LEU A 16 24.17 5.94 20.06
CA LEU A 16 24.02 4.89 19.04
C LEU A 16 24.82 3.64 19.39
N GLU A 17 26.08 3.79 19.83
CA GLU A 17 26.90 2.67 20.28
C GLU A 17 26.28 1.96 21.49
N LYS A 18 25.76 2.73 22.45
CA LYS A 18 25.08 2.18 23.62
C LYS A 18 23.85 1.35 23.22
N LEU A 19 23.01 1.88 22.33
CA LEU A 19 21.81 1.16 21.87
C LEU A 19 22.19 -0.10 21.08
N LYS A 20 23.24 -0.05 20.23
CA LYS A 20 23.77 -1.22 19.52
C LYS A 20 24.27 -2.30 20.47
N LEU A 21 24.96 -1.92 21.55
CA LEU A 21 25.43 -2.87 22.58
C LEU A 21 24.24 -3.57 23.26
N GLN A 22 23.22 -2.80 23.65
CA GLN A 22 21.99 -3.33 24.24
C GLN A 22 21.26 -4.29 23.30
N LEU A 23 21.22 -3.97 22.00
CA LEU A 23 20.60 -4.84 20.99
C LEU A 23 21.32 -6.20 20.91
N VAL A 24 22.65 -6.21 20.94
CA VAL A 24 23.45 -7.45 20.93
C VAL A 24 23.16 -8.31 22.17
N GLU A 25 23.04 -7.70 23.35
CA GLU A 25 22.68 -8.40 24.58
C GLU A 25 21.26 -8.99 24.50
N LEU A 26 20.29 -8.23 24.00
CA LEU A 26 18.91 -8.68 23.83
C LEU A 26 18.79 -9.85 22.83
N ARG A 27 19.59 -9.83 21.76
CA ARG A 27 19.65 -10.93 20.78
C ARG A 27 20.16 -12.23 21.42
N LYS A 28 21.14 -12.16 22.34
CA LYS A 28 21.62 -13.33 23.10
C LYS A 28 20.54 -13.91 24.03
N GLY A 29 19.66 -13.06 24.55
CA GLY A 29 18.54 -13.45 25.42
C GLY A 29 17.30 -13.97 24.70
N ASN A 30 17.31 -14.05 23.36
CA ASN A 30 16.22 -14.58 22.52
C ASN A 30 14.85 -13.90 22.75
N ASN A 31 14.85 -12.59 23.06
CA ASN A 31 13.62 -11.82 23.32
C ASN A 31 13.24 -10.95 22.11
N GLY A 32 12.54 -11.55 21.12
CA GLY A 32 12.25 -10.94 19.82
C GLY A 32 11.58 -9.57 19.89
N VAL A 33 10.53 -9.41 20.70
CA VAL A 33 9.80 -8.13 20.83
C VAL A 33 10.69 -7.00 21.36
N ARG A 34 11.60 -7.31 22.30
CA ARG A 34 12.53 -6.30 22.83
C ARG A 34 13.62 -5.95 21.83
N VAL A 35 14.06 -6.92 21.01
CA VAL A 35 15.02 -6.69 19.92
C VAL A 35 14.41 -5.73 18.90
N GLU A 36 13.17 -5.96 18.47
CA GLU A 36 12.47 -5.12 17.49
C GLU A 36 12.30 -3.67 18.00
N ASN A 37 11.81 -3.49 19.23
CA ASN A 37 11.66 -2.16 19.81
C ASN A 37 12.99 -1.41 19.91
N LYS A 38 14.08 -2.12 20.25
CA LYS A 38 15.42 -1.54 20.34
C LYS A 38 15.98 -1.18 18.96
N GLN A 39 15.69 -1.98 17.93
CA GLN A 39 16.04 -1.69 16.55
C GLN A 39 15.34 -0.41 16.07
N LYS A 40 14.03 -0.26 16.32
CA LYS A 40 13.28 0.96 16.00
C LYS A 40 13.84 2.21 16.71
N GLU A 41 14.35 2.08 17.93
CA GLU A 41 15.05 3.18 18.62
C GLU A 41 16.37 3.56 17.94
N ILE A 42 17.16 2.55 17.53
CA ILE A 42 18.42 2.74 16.79
C ILE A 42 18.15 3.48 15.46
N ASP A 43 17.14 3.05 14.71
CA ASP A 43 16.84 3.61 13.39
C ASP A 43 16.32 5.06 13.50
N LYS A 44 15.50 5.34 14.52
CA LYS A 44 15.10 6.72 14.86
C LYS A 44 16.30 7.61 15.21
N LEU A 45 17.29 7.08 15.93
CA LEU A 45 18.48 7.84 16.30
C LEU A 45 19.42 8.05 15.10
N LYS A 46 19.67 6.99 14.31
CA LYS A 46 20.43 7.07 13.06
C LYS A 46 19.85 8.14 12.14
N PHE A 47 18.53 8.27 12.08
CA PHE A 47 17.88 9.33 11.34
C PHE A 47 18.14 10.73 11.91
N ARG A 48 17.83 10.95 13.18
CA ARG A 48 17.99 12.27 13.82
C ARG A 48 19.41 12.80 13.70
N ALA A 49 20.37 11.90 13.66
CA ALA A 49 21.78 12.18 13.54
C ALA A 49 22.33 12.09 12.10
N ASN A 50 21.49 11.74 11.12
CA ASN A 50 21.83 11.56 9.70
C ASN A 50 23.03 10.61 9.47
N ILE A 51 22.96 9.41 10.06
CA ILE A 51 24.03 8.40 10.10
C ILE A 51 23.78 7.25 9.10
N PHE A 52 22.56 7.13 8.54
CA PHE A 52 22.26 6.08 7.58
C PHE A 52 23.15 6.13 6.33
N ASN A 53 23.57 4.97 5.85
CA ASN A 53 23.99 4.84 4.46
C ASN A 53 22.76 4.75 3.54
N ASP A 54 22.96 4.90 2.22
CA ASP A 54 21.85 4.96 1.27
C ASP A 54 20.99 3.69 1.27
N ASN A 55 21.61 2.50 1.38
CA ASN A 55 20.88 1.23 1.40
C ASN A 55 20.06 1.07 2.69
N GLU A 56 20.66 1.32 3.86
CA GLU A 56 19.96 1.25 5.14
C GLU A 56 18.79 2.24 5.19
N LYS A 57 18.93 3.41 4.55
CA LYS A 57 17.86 4.40 4.45
C LYS A 57 16.69 3.87 3.61
N VAL A 58 16.98 3.23 2.48
CA VAL A 58 15.96 2.62 1.60
C VAL A 58 15.20 1.53 2.33
N GLU A 59 15.91 0.62 3.00
CA GLU A 59 15.30 -0.45 3.80
C GLU A 59 14.39 0.11 4.90
N TYR A 60 14.87 1.12 5.64
CA TYR A 60 14.06 1.74 6.69
C TYR A 60 12.81 2.45 6.15
N ILE A 61 12.93 3.17 5.02
CA ILE A 61 11.78 3.81 4.37
C ILE A 61 10.77 2.77 3.92
N ARG A 62 11.23 1.62 3.44
CA ARG A 62 10.36 0.53 3.03
C ARG A 62 9.56 -0.03 4.21
N GLU A 63 10.22 -0.31 5.33
CA GLU A 63 9.55 -0.75 6.55
C GLU A 63 8.49 0.28 7.00
N LEU A 64 8.80 1.59 6.87
CA LEU A 64 7.83 2.64 7.16
C LEU A 64 6.66 2.66 6.17
N MET A 65 6.90 2.45 4.88
CA MET A 65 5.85 2.37 3.84
C MET A 65 4.91 1.21 4.12
N GLU A 66 5.47 0.03 4.47
CA GLU A 66 4.71 -1.16 4.85
C GLU A 66 3.94 -0.94 6.14
N ASN A 67 4.55 -0.34 7.16
CA ASN A 67 3.85 0.00 8.40
C ASN A 67 2.72 1.02 8.15
N ALA A 68 2.93 2.00 7.27
CA ALA A 68 1.89 2.97 6.88
C ALA A 68 0.74 2.28 6.16
N PHE A 69 1.05 1.26 5.35
CA PHE A 69 0.09 0.40 4.69
C PHE A 69 -0.66 -0.50 5.68
N HIS A 70 0.05 -1.09 6.64
CA HIS A 70 -0.50 -2.04 7.62
C HIS A 70 -1.28 -1.41 8.76
N ALA A 71 -0.88 -0.22 9.21
CA ALA A 71 -1.67 0.61 10.12
C ALA A 71 -3.06 0.94 9.55
N LYS A 72 -3.25 0.72 8.25
CA LYS A 72 -4.54 0.81 7.57
C LYS A 72 -5.23 -0.55 7.37
N SER A 73 -4.50 -1.67 7.42
CA SER A 73 -5.03 -3.03 7.15
C SER A 73 -5.41 -3.83 8.41
N ASP A 74 -4.97 -3.44 9.59
CA ASP A 74 -5.43 -4.03 10.85
C ASP A 74 -6.83 -3.49 11.19
N ILE A 75 -7.62 -4.29 11.91
CA ILE A 75 -9.07 -4.29 12.19
C ILE A 75 -9.82 -2.92 12.27
N VAL A 76 -9.12 -1.79 12.44
CA VAL A 76 -9.69 -0.44 12.34
C VAL A 76 -8.77 0.47 11.52
N GLN A 77 -9.25 0.94 10.36
CA GLN A 77 -8.53 1.85 9.46
C GLN A 77 -8.32 3.25 10.09
N ASP A 78 -7.19 3.51 10.77
CA ASP A 78 -6.87 4.88 11.19
C ASP A 78 -6.13 5.65 10.09
N ARG A 79 -6.92 6.31 9.23
CA ARG A 79 -6.41 7.19 8.15
C ARG A 79 -5.52 8.32 8.68
N ASN A 80 -5.65 8.72 9.94
CA ASN A 80 -4.78 9.74 10.52
C ASN A 80 -3.40 9.16 10.82
N VAL A 81 -3.32 7.92 11.30
CA VAL A 81 -2.03 7.23 11.53
C VAL A 81 -1.29 7.06 10.21
N ALA A 82 -1.94 6.56 9.15
CA ALA A 82 -1.32 6.44 7.83
C ALA A 82 -0.82 7.80 7.31
N GLY A 83 -1.61 8.86 7.48
CA GLY A 83 -1.22 10.22 7.09
C GLY A 83 0.02 10.73 7.84
N LEU A 84 0.12 10.43 9.14
CA LEU A 84 1.30 10.77 9.93
C LEU A 84 2.52 9.96 9.49
N GLN A 85 2.37 8.68 9.15
CA GLN A 85 3.46 7.84 8.68
C GLN A 85 3.99 8.30 7.32
N TYR A 86 3.13 8.56 6.33
CA TYR A 86 3.61 9.08 5.03
C TYR A 86 4.23 10.47 5.16
N LYS A 87 3.67 11.34 6.00
CA LYS A 87 4.31 12.62 6.32
C LYS A 87 5.70 12.40 6.90
N TYR A 88 5.82 11.46 7.85
CA TYR A 88 7.09 11.08 8.46
C TYR A 88 8.06 10.61 7.39
N ILE A 89 7.71 9.63 6.53
CA ILE A 89 8.51 9.15 5.40
C ILE A 89 9.02 10.31 4.53
N LEU A 90 8.17 11.28 4.19
CA LEU A 90 8.55 12.45 3.39
C LEU A 90 9.51 13.41 4.11
N GLU A 91 9.63 13.34 5.43
CA GLU A 91 10.71 14.02 6.17
C GLU A 91 12.06 13.30 5.98
N TYR A 92 12.07 11.98 5.75
CA TYR A 92 13.26 11.16 5.45
C TYR A 92 13.67 11.27 3.99
N ASP A 93 12.70 11.12 3.10
CA ASP A 93 12.89 11.05 1.68
C ASP A 93 11.84 11.87 0.97
N LYS A 94 12.17 13.16 0.82
CA LYS A 94 11.35 14.13 0.11
C LYS A 94 11.19 13.77 -1.37
N GLU A 95 12.11 12.98 -1.91
CA GLU A 95 12.13 12.54 -3.30
C GLU A 95 11.55 11.13 -3.48
N ASN A 96 10.80 10.62 -2.50
CA ASN A 96 10.04 9.38 -2.65
C ASN A 96 8.73 9.67 -3.40
N PRO A 97 8.57 9.26 -4.68
CA PRO A 97 7.40 9.63 -5.45
C PRO A 97 6.14 8.89 -4.96
N GLU A 98 6.26 7.63 -4.54
CA GLU A 98 5.12 6.87 -4.00
C GLU A 98 4.58 7.49 -2.70
N ALA A 99 5.45 7.83 -1.74
CA ALA A 99 5.03 8.47 -0.50
C ALA A 99 4.37 9.84 -0.76
N ASN A 100 4.89 10.61 -1.73
CA ASN A 100 4.25 11.86 -2.15
C ASN A 100 2.84 11.58 -2.71
N TYR A 101 2.67 10.56 -3.56
CA TYR A 101 1.38 10.16 -4.11
C TYR A 101 0.38 9.74 -3.01
N ARG A 102 0.79 8.83 -2.11
CA ARG A 102 -0.06 8.34 -1.01
C ARG A 102 -0.48 9.47 -0.07
N TYR A 103 0.45 10.35 0.27
CA TYR A 103 0.15 11.50 1.11
C TYR A 103 -0.77 12.51 0.40
N ALA A 104 -0.60 12.70 -0.92
CA ALA A 104 -1.49 13.52 -1.73
C ALA A 104 -2.92 12.97 -1.72
N PHE A 105 -3.09 11.66 -1.84
CA PHE A 105 -4.39 11.01 -1.78
C PHE A 105 -5.09 11.21 -0.42
N ILE A 106 -4.35 11.13 0.68
CA ILE A 106 -4.88 11.43 2.02
C ILE A 106 -5.35 12.90 2.12
N LYS A 107 -4.59 13.84 1.52
CA LYS A 107 -4.97 15.26 1.47
C LYS A 107 -6.19 15.50 0.59
N TYR A 108 -6.28 14.80 -0.53
CA TYR A 108 -7.45 14.79 -1.41
C TYR A 108 -8.70 14.32 -0.64
N GLN A 109 -8.63 13.18 0.06
CA GLN A 109 -9.75 12.68 0.87
C GLN A 109 -10.17 13.66 1.97
N LYS A 110 -9.23 14.43 2.54
CA LYS A 110 -9.47 15.48 3.53
C LYS A 110 -9.93 16.82 2.92
N LYS A 111 -10.13 16.89 1.61
CA LYS A 111 -10.50 18.11 0.86
C LYS A 111 -9.47 19.24 0.96
N CYS A 112 -8.21 18.92 1.25
CA CYS A 112 -7.10 19.88 1.24
C CYS A 112 -6.54 20.01 -0.18
N TRP A 113 -7.34 20.58 -1.11
CA TRP A 113 -7.11 20.51 -2.56
C TRP A 113 -5.72 21.02 -2.99
N ILE A 114 -5.29 22.18 -2.48
CA ILE A 114 -3.99 22.77 -2.83
C ILE A 114 -2.83 21.88 -2.37
N GLU A 115 -2.91 21.34 -1.15
CA GLU A 115 -1.89 20.41 -0.65
C GLU A 115 -1.86 19.14 -1.50
N ALA A 116 -3.02 18.57 -1.83
CA ALA A 116 -3.11 17.38 -2.68
C ALA A 116 -2.46 17.62 -4.05
N ILE A 117 -2.77 18.73 -4.73
CA ILE A 117 -2.17 19.11 -6.01
C ILE A 117 -0.63 19.17 -5.89
N ASN A 118 -0.12 19.88 -4.88
CA ASN A 118 1.31 20.05 -4.68
C ASN A 118 2.04 18.70 -4.52
N TYR A 119 1.48 17.77 -3.75
CA TYR A 119 2.10 16.45 -3.54
C TYR A 119 1.97 15.54 -4.77
N PHE A 120 0.83 15.55 -5.48
CA PHE A 120 0.70 14.81 -6.73
C PHE A 120 1.66 15.33 -7.81
N GLN A 121 1.84 16.64 -7.93
CA GLN A 121 2.82 17.23 -8.85
C GLN A 121 4.24 16.81 -8.52
N LYS A 122 4.63 16.89 -7.23
CA LYS A 122 5.95 16.42 -6.78
C LYS A 122 6.17 14.95 -7.11
N ALA A 123 5.22 14.08 -6.80
CA ALA A 123 5.30 12.65 -7.10
C ALA A 123 5.63 12.41 -8.59
N ARG A 124 4.93 13.11 -9.49
CA ARG A 124 5.15 13.01 -10.94
C ARG A 124 6.47 13.60 -11.41
N GLU A 125 6.85 14.75 -10.89
CA GLU A 125 8.10 15.43 -11.25
C GLU A 125 9.32 14.60 -10.87
N ILE A 126 9.28 14.04 -9.66
CA ILE A 126 10.27 13.08 -9.17
C ILE A 126 10.26 11.85 -10.08
N HIS A 127 9.09 11.23 -10.32
CA HIS A 127 8.94 10.05 -11.19
C HIS A 127 9.62 10.20 -12.55
N ARG A 128 9.47 11.37 -13.18
CA ARG A 128 10.04 11.66 -14.51
C ARG A 128 11.58 11.71 -14.55
N ARG A 129 12.28 11.86 -13.40
CA ARG A 129 13.75 11.98 -13.37
C ARG A 129 14.49 10.65 -13.56
N GLY A 130 13.83 9.50 -13.42
CA GLY A 130 14.25 8.24 -14.07
C GLY A 130 15.15 7.27 -13.28
N VAL A 131 15.58 7.56 -12.05
CA VAL A 131 16.21 6.57 -11.15
C VAL A 131 15.70 6.82 -9.74
N LEU A 132 14.78 5.98 -9.28
CA LEU A 132 14.00 6.27 -8.07
C LEU A 132 13.81 5.00 -7.25
N ASN A 133 13.98 5.16 -5.94
CA ASN A 133 13.44 4.21 -4.99
C ASN A 133 11.93 4.44 -4.92
N PHE A 134 11.14 3.36 -4.97
CA PHE A 134 9.68 3.40 -4.88
C PHE A 134 9.01 4.20 -6.02
N PRO A 135 9.21 3.84 -7.30
CA PRO A 135 8.57 4.53 -8.42
C PRO A 135 7.05 4.40 -8.37
N LEU A 136 6.33 5.38 -8.94
CA LEU A 136 4.91 5.21 -9.21
C LEU A 136 4.70 4.08 -10.23
N THR A 137 3.61 3.35 -10.06
CA THR A 137 3.07 2.53 -11.14
C THR A 137 2.52 3.41 -12.26
N GLU A 138 2.39 2.90 -13.48
CA GLU A 138 1.82 3.67 -14.60
C GLU A 138 0.39 4.16 -14.27
N ASP A 139 -0.39 3.32 -13.60
CA ASP A 139 -1.74 3.66 -13.14
C ASP A 139 -1.72 4.84 -12.16
N GLN A 140 -0.86 4.80 -11.12
CA GLN A 140 -0.69 5.91 -10.19
C GLN A 140 -0.21 7.19 -10.89
N TYR A 141 0.71 7.05 -11.86
CA TYR A 141 1.20 8.18 -12.65
C TYR A 141 0.09 8.83 -13.48
N ILE A 142 -0.80 8.07 -14.09
CA ILE A 142 -1.96 8.57 -14.83
C ILE A 142 -2.99 9.18 -13.86
N LYS A 143 -3.40 8.46 -12.82
CA LYS A 143 -4.40 8.91 -11.84
C LYS A 143 -4.00 10.18 -11.12
N SER A 144 -2.73 10.36 -10.82
CA SER A 144 -2.24 11.62 -10.23
C SER A 144 -2.58 12.84 -11.09
N LYS A 145 -2.61 12.72 -12.43
CA LYS A 145 -3.07 13.80 -13.33
C LYS A 145 -4.57 14.06 -13.19
N LEU A 146 -5.36 12.99 -13.12
CA LEU A 146 -6.82 13.09 -12.93
C LEU A 146 -7.16 13.75 -11.61
N PHE A 147 -6.50 13.37 -10.51
CA PHE A 147 -6.70 14.00 -9.20
C PHE A 147 -6.25 15.47 -9.17
N ILE A 148 -5.16 15.83 -9.86
CA ILE A 148 -4.78 17.24 -10.00
C ILE A 148 -5.89 18.02 -10.69
N GLY A 149 -6.40 17.50 -11.81
CA GLY A 149 -7.51 18.12 -12.55
C GLY A 149 -8.76 18.28 -11.68
N TYR A 150 -9.13 17.24 -10.93
CA TYR A 150 -10.30 17.26 -10.07
C TYR A 150 -10.14 18.27 -8.92
N CYS A 151 -9.00 18.26 -8.22
CA CYS A 151 -8.71 19.23 -7.16
C CYS A 151 -8.74 20.67 -7.68
N ALA A 152 -8.18 20.93 -8.87
CA ALA A 152 -8.18 22.26 -9.48
C ALA A 152 -9.59 22.72 -9.85
N ALA A 153 -10.43 21.82 -10.38
CA ALA A 153 -11.83 22.11 -10.68
C ALA A 153 -12.66 22.39 -9.41
N GLN A 154 -12.39 21.70 -8.30
CA GLN A 154 -13.02 22.01 -7.01
C GLN A 154 -12.65 23.41 -6.51
N LEU A 155 -11.38 23.80 -6.60
CA LEU A 155 -10.94 25.16 -6.24
C LEU A 155 -11.60 26.22 -7.14
N ALA A 156 -11.72 25.97 -8.45
CA ALA A 156 -12.40 26.88 -9.36
C ALA A 156 -13.89 27.04 -9.00
N LYS A 157 -14.57 25.93 -8.66
CA LYS A 157 -15.96 25.93 -8.20
C LYS A 157 -16.14 26.71 -6.90
N GLU A 158 -15.23 26.55 -5.93
CA GLU A 158 -15.23 27.32 -4.69
C GLU A 158 -15.06 28.82 -4.96
N ALA A 159 -14.09 29.19 -5.81
CA ALA A 159 -13.83 30.58 -6.19
C ALA A 159 -15.04 31.24 -6.90
N ILE A 160 -15.73 30.53 -7.80
CA ILE A 160 -16.93 31.05 -8.48
C ILE A 160 -18.07 31.29 -7.48
N LYS A 161 -18.25 30.37 -6.52
CA LYS A 161 -19.27 30.54 -5.47
C LYS A 161 -18.99 31.75 -4.59
N GLU A 162 -17.73 31.95 -4.20
CA GLU A 162 -17.31 33.13 -3.43
C GLU A 162 -17.51 34.41 -4.25
N ALA A 163 -17.11 34.39 -5.52
CA ALA A 163 -17.34 35.47 -6.47
C ALA A 163 -18.81 35.87 -6.60
N ALA A 164 -19.73 34.90 -6.63
CA ALA A 164 -21.17 35.17 -6.71
C ALA A 164 -21.75 35.86 -5.44
N THR A 165 -20.99 35.89 -4.34
CA THR A 165 -21.37 36.66 -3.14
C THR A 165 -20.93 38.12 -3.20
N LEU A 166 -19.98 38.43 -4.10
CA LEU A 166 -19.61 39.80 -4.44
C LEU A 166 -20.67 40.34 -5.43
N GLU A 167 -20.99 41.64 -5.37
CA GLU A 167 -22.11 42.27 -6.09
C GLU A 167 -22.45 41.66 -7.46
N GLU A 168 -23.75 41.39 -7.67
CA GLU A 168 -24.29 40.87 -8.93
C GLU A 168 -23.88 41.76 -10.10
N GLY A 169 -22.96 41.27 -10.94
CA GLY A 169 -22.61 41.91 -12.22
C GLY A 169 -21.12 42.03 -12.53
N ILE A 170 -20.22 41.82 -11.57
CA ILE A 170 -18.77 42.00 -11.82
C ILE A 170 -18.15 40.87 -12.66
N LEU A 171 -18.78 39.68 -12.71
CA LEU A 171 -18.21 38.48 -13.31
C LEU A 171 -19.08 37.85 -14.41
N SER A 172 -19.70 38.67 -15.26
CA SER A 172 -20.29 38.18 -16.53
C SER A 172 -19.19 37.91 -17.57
N MET A 173 -18.33 36.93 -17.29
CA MET A 173 -17.38 36.44 -18.30
C MET A 173 -18.11 35.50 -19.26
N GLU A 174 -17.98 35.73 -20.56
CA GLU A 174 -18.34 34.74 -21.58
C GLU A 174 -17.42 33.52 -21.41
N VAL A 175 -17.92 32.47 -20.77
CA VAL A 175 -17.18 31.21 -20.63
C VAL A 175 -17.38 30.40 -21.91
N LYS A 176 -16.34 30.36 -22.76
CA LYS A 176 -16.25 29.37 -23.84
C LYS A 176 -15.61 28.09 -23.30
N GLY A 177 -16.33 26.98 -23.31
CA GLY A 177 -15.81 25.69 -22.84
C GLY A 177 -16.89 24.80 -22.23
N ILE A 178 -16.46 23.72 -21.61
CA ILE A 178 -17.32 22.80 -20.85
C ILE A 178 -17.58 23.41 -19.46
N SER A 179 -18.79 23.24 -18.92
CA SER A 179 -19.09 23.73 -17.56
C SER A 179 -18.17 23.07 -16.53
N ILE A 180 -17.84 23.77 -15.44
CA ILE A 180 -17.02 23.21 -14.37
C ILE A 180 -17.73 22.02 -13.71
N GLU A 181 -19.06 22.04 -13.64
CA GLU A 181 -19.88 20.91 -13.21
C GLU A 181 -19.69 19.71 -14.13
N ASP A 182 -19.83 19.89 -15.44
CA ASP A 182 -19.60 18.82 -16.43
C ASP A 182 -18.17 18.28 -16.36
N LEU A 183 -17.17 19.15 -16.13
CA LEU A 183 -15.77 18.74 -15.98
C LEU A 183 -15.56 17.92 -14.71
N LEU A 184 -16.16 18.36 -13.59
CA LEU A 184 -16.09 17.63 -12.34
C LEU A 184 -16.75 16.26 -12.46
N ASP A 185 -17.90 16.18 -13.12
CA ASP A 185 -18.62 14.92 -13.32
C ASP A 185 -17.82 13.98 -14.22
N ASN A 186 -17.28 14.46 -15.34
CA ASN A 186 -16.41 13.68 -16.21
C ASN A 186 -15.15 13.18 -15.50
N LEU A 187 -14.50 14.02 -14.69
CA LEU A 187 -13.31 13.63 -13.93
C LEU A 187 -13.65 12.63 -12.82
N LYS A 188 -14.77 12.85 -12.13
CA LYS A 188 -15.24 11.94 -11.09
C LYS A 188 -15.57 10.57 -11.67
N ASP A 189 -16.24 10.54 -12.82
CA ASP A 189 -16.58 9.31 -13.54
C ASP A 189 -15.30 8.58 -14.02
N ALA A 190 -14.35 9.31 -14.62
CA ALA A 190 -13.07 8.73 -15.03
C ALA A 190 -12.29 8.13 -13.85
N ILE A 191 -12.30 8.79 -12.69
CA ILE A 191 -11.67 8.29 -11.46
C ILE A 191 -12.44 7.08 -10.92
N SER A 192 -13.77 7.12 -10.87
CA SER A 192 -14.57 6.02 -10.30
C SER A 192 -14.46 4.73 -11.11
N ARG A 193 -14.39 4.83 -12.45
CA ARG A 193 -14.22 3.69 -13.37
C ARG A 193 -12.89 2.93 -13.22
N THR A 194 -11.93 3.46 -12.47
CA THR A 194 -10.63 2.81 -12.26
C THR A 194 -10.25 2.72 -10.79
N SER A 195 -11.22 2.93 -9.89
CA SER A 195 -11.01 2.98 -8.44
C SER A 195 -10.59 1.63 -7.83
N ILE A 196 -10.88 0.53 -8.54
CA ILE A 196 -10.54 -0.84 -8.13
C ILE A 196 -9.68 -1.47 -9.20
N SER A 197 -8.60 -2.13 -8.79
CA SER A 197 -7.84 -3.03 -9.68
C SER A 197 -8.20 -4.47 -9.46
N ILE A 198 -8.51 -5.15 -10.54
CA ILE A 198 -8.64 -6.59 -10.59
C ILE A 198 -7.36 -7.17 -11.16
N ILE A 199 -6.79 -8.14 -10.44
CA ILE A 199 -5.69 -8.97 -10.92
C ILE A 199 -6.23 -10.38 -11.10
N THR A 200 -6.08 -10.91 -12.30
CA THR A 200 -6.29 -12.31 -12.64
C THR A 200 -4.96 -12.95 -13.00
N LYS A 201 -4.99 -14.22 -13.39
CA LYS A 201 -3.81 -14.91 -13.91
C LYS A 201 -3.23 -14.26 -15.17
N ASP A 202 -4.09 -13.67 -16.01
CA ASP A 202 -3.74 -13.25 -17.35
C ASP A 202 -3.62 -11.73 -17.51
N SER A 203 -4.22 -10.95 -16.59
CA SER A 203 -4.28 -9.50 -16.72
C SER A 203 -4.43 -8.77 -15.40
N GLN A 204 -4.07 -7.50 -15.42
CA GLN A 204 -4.43 -6.52 -14.39
C GLN A 204 -5.18 -5.36 -15.05
N THR A 205 -6.38 -5.06 -14.56
CA THR A 205 -7.25 -4.02 -15.13
C THR A 205 -7.93 -3.20 -14.04
N GLY A 206 -8.07 -1.90 -14.28
CA GLY A 206 -8.90 -1.03 -13.45
C GLY A 206 -10.38 -1.16 -13.82
N ILE A 207 -11.24 -1.19 -12.81
CA ILE A 207 -12.70 -1.29 -12.92
C ILE A 207 -13.39 -0.34 -11.94
N SER A 208 -14.70 -0.15 -12.14
CA SER A 208 -15.57 0.62 -11.26
C SER A 208 -16.03 -0.17 -10.03
N GLN A 209 -16.63 0.56 -9.07
CA GLN A 209 -17.27 -0.04 -7.90
C GLN A 209 -18.47 -0.92 -8.31
N GLU A 210 -19.26 -0.46 -9.28
CA GLU A 210 -20.41 -1.20 -9.82
C GLU A 210 -19.97 -2.49 -10.51
N GLU A 211 -18.93 -2.43 -11.36
CA GLU A 211 -18.34 -3.61 -12.00
C GLU A 211 -17.79 -4.61 -10.97
N TYR A 212 -17.19 -4.11 -9.88
CA TYR A 212 -16.72 -4.96 -8.78
C TYR A 212 -17.88 -5.66 -8.05
N GLU A 213 -18.98 -4.96 -7.80
CA GLU A 213 -20.18 -5.55 -7.22
C GLU A 213 -20.76 -6.62 -8.14
N GLU A 214 -20.83 -6.36 -9.44
CA GLU A 214 -21.23 -7.36 -10.43
C GLU A 214 -20.35 -8.61 -10.38
N ILE A 215 -19.02 -8.46 -10.27
CA ILE A 215 -18.09 -9.60 -10.09
C ILE A 215 -18.40 -10.39 -8.81
N ILE A 216 -18.68 -9.72 -7.69
CA ILE A 216 -19.06 -10.42 -6.44
C ILE A 216 -20.33 -11.24 -6.63
N PHE A 217 -21.32 -10.69 -7.34
CA PHE A 217 -22.63 -11.33 -7.56
C PHE A 217 -22.59 -12.43 -8.62
N SER A 218 -21.72 -12.31 -9.62
CA SER A 218 -21.59 -13.23 -10.75
C SER A 218 -20.42 -14.22 -10.62
N LEU A 219 -19.73 -14.22 -9.47
CA LEU A 219 -18.59 -15.10 -9.22
C LEU A 219 -18.96 -16.56 -9.48
N GLU A 220 -18.19 -17.23 -10.34
CA GLU A 220 -18.48 -18.61 -10.69
C GLU A 220 -18.16 -19.57 -9.53
N ASN A 221 -18.82 -20.73 -9.49
CA ASN A 221 -18.64 -21.71 -8.40
C ASN A 221 -17.21 -22.21 -8.24
N HIS A 222 -16.38 -22.08 -9.27
CA HIS A 222 -14.98 -22.48 -9.25
C HIS A 222 -14.01 -21.31 -9.08
N GLN A 223 -14.47 -20.06 -9.07
CA GLN A 223 -13.61 -18.90 -8.93
C GLN A 223 -13.35 -18.56 -7.47
N LEU A 224 -12.11 -18.21 -7.16
CA LEU A 224 -11.72 -17.68 -5.85
C LEU A 224 -11.55 -16.17 -5.95
N LEU A 225 -12.35 -15.42 -5.20
CA LEU A 225 -12.13 -14.00 -4.97
C LEU A 225 -11.32 -13.82 -3.69
N LEU A 226 -10.20 -13.10 -3.77
CA LEU A 226 -9.51 -12.49 -2.64
C LEU A 226 -9.67 -10.97 -2.76
N SER A 227 -10.44 -10.36 -1.87
CA SER A 227 -10.70 -8.93 -1.91
C SER A 227 -10.04 -8.19 -0.77
N PHE A 228 -9.43 -7.06 -1.10
CA PHE A 228 -8.92 -6.05 -0.18
C PHE A 228 -9.79 -4.78 -0.21
N ILE A 229 -11.00 -4.86 -0.78
CA ILE A 229 -11.97 -3.76 -0.81
C ILE A 229 -12.78 -3.78 0.49
N GLY A 230 -12.70 -2.70 1.27
CA GLY A 230 -13.40 -2.54 2.55
C GLY A 230 -12.44 -2.49 3.74
N ASP A 231 -12.98 -2.72 4.93
CA ASP A 231 -12.23 -2.62 6.19
C ASP A 231 -11.34 -3.85 6.44
N THR A 232 -11.82 -5.04 6.07
CA THR A 232 -11.16 -6.32 6.30
C THR A 232 -11.01 -7.09 4.99
N PRO A 233 -9.79 -7.59 4.66
CA PRO A 233 -9.63 -8.49 3.53
C PRO A 233 -10.49 -9.73 3.70
N PHE A 234 -11.08 -10.24 2.62
CA PHE A 234 -11.90 -11.45 2.67
C PHE A 234 -11.69 -12.34 1.47
N ILE A 235 -12.06 -13.62 1.64
CA ILE A 235 -12.17 -14.59 0.55
C ILE A 235 -13.62 -15.02 0.32
N LYS A 236 -13.95 -15.33 -0.93
CA LYS A 236 -15.26 -15.83 -1.36
C LYS A 236 -15.07 -16.80 -2.53
N LYS A 237 -15.91 -17.82 -2.61
CA LYS A 237 -15.95 -18.77 -3.73
C LYS A 237 -17.39 -18.91 -4.22
N GLY A 238 -17.64 -18.56 -5.48
CA GLY A 238 -18.99 -18.49 -6.03
C GLY A 238 -19.99 -17.83 -5.06
N TYR A 239 -21.10 -18.53 -4.80
CA TYR A 239 -22.16 -18.06 -3.89
C TYR A 239 -21.87 -18.28 -2.39
N SER A 240 -20.67 -18.69 -1.99
CA SER A 240 -20.34 -18.88 -0.57
C SER A 240 -20.45 -17.60 0.24
N GLU A 241 -20.57 -17.74 1.57
CA GLU A 241 -20.35 -16.63 2.48
C GLU A 241 -18.91 -16.09 2.36
N LYS A 242 -18.75 -14.81 2.70
CA LYS A 242 -17.44 -14.15 2.77
C LYS A 242 -16.75 -14.58 4.07
N ILE A 243 -15.47 -14.90 3.99
CA ILE A 243 -14.64 -15.17 5.17
C ILE A 243 -13.55 -14.13 5.25
N GLU A 244 -13.55 -13.37 6.34
CA GLU A 244 -12.51 -12.40 6.63
C GLU A 244 -11.17 -13.10 6.91
N LEU A 245 -10.10 -12.50 6.40
CA LEU A 245 -8.71 -12.91 6.63
C LEU A 245 -7.95 -11.75 7.27
N GLY A 246 -7.19 -12.05 8.32
CA GLY A 246 -6.23 -11.08 8.85
C GLY A 246 -5.15 -10.74 7.81
N GLY A 247 -4.58 -9.53 7.88
CA GLY A 247 -3.64 -9.00 6.89
C GLY A 247 -2.48 -9.95 6.54
N LYS A 248 -1.92 -10.64 7.54
CA LYS A 248 -0.84 -11.62 7.32
C LYS A 248 -1.29 -12.85 6.52
N LEU A 249 -2.52 -13.31 6.71
CA LEU A 249 -3.07 -14.45 5.96
C LEU A 249 -3.45 -14.04 4.54
N SER A 250 -4.12 -12.89 4.36
CA SER A 250 -4.50 -12.39 3.03
C SER A 250 -3.29 -12.11 2.15
N ASN A 251 -2.23 -11.51 2.70
CA ASN A 251 -0.96 -11.30 1.98
C ASN A 251 -0.30 -12.62 1.59
N THR A 252 -0.28 -13.60 2.50
CA THR A 252 0.27 -14.93 2.20
C THR A 252 -0.50 -15.60 1.05
N LEU A 253 -1.83 -15.49 1.06
CA LEU A 253 -2.67 -16.04 0.00
C LEU A 253 -2.48 -15.30 -1.34
N LYS A 254 -2.43 -13.97 -1.33
CA LYS A 254 -2.13 -13.14 -2.52
C LYS A 254 -0.84 -13.60 -3.18
N ARG A 255 0.23 -13.78 -2.40
CA ARG A 255 1.54 -14.25 -2.91
C ARG A 255 1.45 -15.64 -3.53
N LEU A 256 0.76 -16.56 -2.88
CA LEU A 256 0.55 -17.91 -3.43
C LEU A 256 -0.22 -17.85 -4.75
N LEU A 257 -1.28 -17.05 -4.84
CA LEU A 257 -2.08 -16.94 -6.07
C LEU A 257 -1.29 -16.34 -7.23
N LEU A 258 -0.51 -15.29 -6.99
CA LEU A 258 0.26 -14.61 -8.04
C LEU A 258 1.46 -15.44 -8.53
N ASN A 259 2.13 -16.16 -7.62
CA ASN A 259 3.48 -16.64 -7.89
C ASN A 259 3.64 -18.17 -7.83
N SER A 260 2.75 -18.88 -7.13
CA SER A 260 2.82 -20.34 -7.08
C SER A 260 2.01 -20.93 -8.23
N ARG A 261 2.58 -21.91 -8.93
CA ARG A 261 1.86 -22.79 -9.85
C ARG A 261 2.11 -24.25 -9.46
N ASN A 262 1.28 -25.16 -9.97
CA ASN A 262 1.43 -26.60 -9.70
C ASN A 262 2.84 -27.13 -10.06
N ASP A 263 3.45 -26.55 -11.08
CA ASP A 263 4.80 -26.83 -11.58
C ASP A 263 5.90 -25.93 -10.98
N LEU A 264 5.51 -24.83 -10.33
CA LEU A 264 6.41 -23.86 -9.71
C LEU A 264 6.02 -23.58 -8.24
N PRO A 265 6.37 -24.49 -7.32
CA PRO A 265 6.10 -24.31 -5.90
C PRO A 265 7.06 -23.29 -5.31
N LEU A 266 6.54 -22.38 -4.47
CA LEU A 266 7.34 -21.36 -3.81
C LEU A 266 8.08 -21.92 -2.60
N THR A 267 9.37 -21.65 -2.53
CA THR A 267 10.21 -21.84 -1.35
C THR A 267 9.85 -20.87 -0.25
N LEU A 268 10.19 -21.22 0.98
CA LEU A 268 10.13 -20.30 2.12
C LEU A 268 10.91 -19.01 1.84
N GLN A 269 12.06 -19.14 1.18
CA GLN A 269 12.87 -18.01 0.76
C GLN A 269 12.11 -17.15 -0.24
N GLU A 270 11.55 -17.66 -1.34
CA GLU A 270 10.76 -16.87 -2.30
C GLU A 270 9.51 -16.24 -1.66
N LEU A 271 8.89 -16.93 -0.70
CA LEU A 271 7.77 -16.40 0.08
C LEU A 271 8.17 -15.24 1.00
N ASN A 272 9.44 -15.19 1.43
CA ASN A 272 10.04 -14.15 2.26
C ASN A 272 10.71 -13.04 1.42
N GLU A 273 11.37 -13.38 0.30
CA GLU A 273 12.11 -12.48 -0.61
C GLU A 273 11.19 -11.54 -1.39
N TRP A 274 9.93 -11.92 -1.56
CA TRP A 274 8.90 -11.05 -2.13
C TRP A 274 8.35 -10.04 -1.13
N VAL A 275 8.97 -9.99 0.04
CA VAL A 275 9.20 -8.71 0.68
C VAL A 275 10.55 -8.25 0.16
N GLU A 276 10.56 -7.46 -0.91
CA GLU A 276 11.79 -6.83 -1.33
C GLU A 276 12.23 -5.86 -0.22
N GLY A 277 12.86 -6.30 0.87
CA GLY A 277 13.40 -5.45 1.93
C GLY A 277 13.01 -5.73 3.38
N GLU A 278 12.53 -6.94 3.70
CA GLU A 278 12.42 -7.38 5.09
C GLU A 278 13.75 -8.02 5.54
N GLU A 279 14.69 -7.21 6.05
CA GLU A 279 15.62 -7.71 7.09
C GLU A 279 15.00 -7.58 8.50
N GLY A 280 13.75 -7.11 8.61
CA GLY A 280 13.14 -6.69 9.88
C GLY A 280 12.03 -7.57 10.46
N GLU A 281 11.11 -8.10 9.65
CA GLU A 281 10.00 -8.94 10.17
C GLU A 281 10.34 -10.42 10.05
N ASP A 282 10.32 -11.10 11.19
CA ASP A 282 10.32 -12.57 11.37
C ASP A 282 10.64 -13.35 10.09
N ASN A 283 11.92 -13.63 9.83
CA ASN A 283 12.36 -14.69 8.92
C ASN A 283 11.42 -15.88 9.15
N LEU A 284 10.40 -16.05 8.29
CA LEU A 284 9.22 -16.82 8.67
C LEU A 284 9.71 -18.21 8.98
N LYS A 285 9.70 -18.58 10.27
CA LYS A 285 10.11 -19.93 10.63
C LYS A 285 9.13 -20.87 9.92
N TRP A 286 9.65 -21.97 9.42
CA TRP A 286 8.85 -22.95 8.69
C TRP A 286 7.56 -23.33 9.44
N ASP A 287 7.61 -23.38 10.78
CA ASP A 287 6.45 -23.64 11.64
C ASP A 287 5.38 -22.54 11.58
N ASN A 288 5.78 -21.26 11.54
CA ASN A 288 4.86 -20.13 11.39
C ASN A 288 4.18 -20.19 10.03
N TYR A 289 4.94 -20.48 8.98
CA TYR A 289 4.39 -20.60 7.64
C TYR A 289 3.45 -21.81 7.52
N ARG A 290 3.82 -22.96 8.08
CA ARG A 290 2.95 -24.14 8.17
C ARG A 290 1.64 -23.84 8.90
N SER A 291 1.71 -23.07 9.99
CA SER A 291 0.51 -22.63 10.72
C SER A 291 -0.38 -21.73 9.87
N ARG A 292 0.20 -20.74 9.17
CA ARG A 292 -0.53 -19.87 8.23
C ARG A 292 -1.18 -20.65 7.11
N VAL A 293 -0.47 -21.59 6.48
CA VAL A 293 -1.03 -22.45 5.42
C VAL A 293 -2.16 -23.31 5.95
N ARG A 294 -2.03 -23.86 7.16
CA ARG A 294 -3.12 -24.61 7.79
C ARG A 294 -4.37 -23.74 7.96
N LEU A 295 -4.23 -22.53 8.52
CA LEU A 295 -5.33 -21.58 8.69
C LEU A 295 -5.96 -21.16 7.36
N LEU A 296 -5.14 -20.95 6.31
CA LEU A 296 -5.64 -20.66 4.97
C LEU A 296 -6.42 -21.84 4.39
N ASN A 297 -5.93 -23.07 4.52
CA ASN A 297 -6.69 -24.24 4.07
C ASN A 297 -7.99 -24.42 4.85
N GLU A 298 -8.01 -24.16 6.16
CA GLU A 298 -9.24 -24.16 6.97
C GLU A 298 -10.24 -23.12 6.45
N ALA A 299 -9.78 -21.90 6.13
CA ALA A 299 -10.62 -20.85 5.56
C ALA A 299 -11.13 -21.23 4.16
N LEU A 300 -10.29 -21.84 3.31
CA LEU A 300 -10.68 -22.31 1.98
C LEU A 300 -11.72 -23.45 2.07
N VAL A 301 -11.55 -24.39 3.00
CA VAL A 301 -12.56 -25.44 3.23
C VAL A 301 -13.91 -24.84 3.65
N LYS A 302 -13.90 -23.83 4.53
CA LYS A 302 -15.14 -23.15 4.97
C LYS A 302 -15.89 -22.43 3.83
N ILE A 303 -15.20 -21.94 2.80
CA ILE A 303 -15.86 -21.40 1.59
C ILE A 303 -16.19 -22.47 0.54
N GLY A 304 -16.09 -23.76 0.87
CA GLY A 304 -16.57 -24.86 0.03
C GLY A 304 -15.51 -25.52 -0.86
N TYR A 305 -14.24 -25.52 -0.46
CA TYR A 305 -13.24 -26.42 -1.07
C TYR A 305 -13.25 -27.79 -0.36
N ASN A 306 -13.32 -28.87 -1.14
CA ASN A 306 -13.42 -30.24 -0.61
C ASN A 306 -12.07 -30.84 -0.19
N GLU A 307 -10.98 -30.17 -0.52
CA GLU A 307 -9.62 -30.59 -0.21
C GLU A 307 -8.71 -29.38 0.03
N ASN A 308 -7.55 -29.64 0.64
CA ASN A 308 -6.52 -28.63 0.80
C ASN A 308 -6.06 -28.11 -0.57
N GLN A 309 -6.25 -26.81 -0.79
CA GLN A 309 -5.82 -26.14 -2.01
C GLN A 309 -4.34 -25.81 -1.97
N ILE A 310 -3.81 -25.57 -0.77
CA ILE A 310 -2.39 -25.25 -0.55
C ILE A 310 -1.72 -26.50 0.02
N TYR A 311 -0.72 -27.03 -0.68
CA TYR A 311 -0.05 -28.27 -0.30
C TYR A 311 1.47 -28.12 -0.25
N ALA A 312 2.09 -28.84 0.69
CA ALA A 312 3.53 -28.89 0.82
C ALA A 312 4.12 -29.90 -0.17
N ILE A 313 5.26 -29.57 -0.77
CA ILE A 313 6.02 -30.52 -1.59
C ILE A 313 6.88 -31.40 -0.68
N ARG A 314 6.64 -32.72 -0.72
CA ARG A 314 7.33 -33.67 0.17
C ARG A 314 8.85 -33.54 0.07
N GLY A 315 9.51 -33.45 1.23
CA GLY A 315 10.96 -33.34 1.34
C GLY A 315 11.53 -31.98 0.93
N LYS A 316 10.68 -31.00 0.61
CA LYS A 316 11.09 -29.63 0.28
C LYS A 316 10.36 -28.64 1.19
N GLN A 317 11.06 -27.58 1.62
CA GLN A 317 10.42 -26.46 2.32
C GLN A 317 9.71 -25.55 1.29
N ARG A 318 8.71 -26.09 0.60
CA ARG A 318 7.98 -25.43 -0.47
C ARG A 318 6.48 -25.70 -0.40
N TYR A 319 5.70 -24.72 -0.82
CA TYR A 319 4.24 -24.83 -0.94
C TYR A 319 3.78 -24.45 -2.35
N ALA A 320 2.72 -25.11 -2.79
CA ALA A 320 2.00 -24.76 -4.00
C ALA A 320 0.50 -24.62 -3.73
N ILE A 321 -0.17 -23.80 -4.53
CA ILE A 321 -1.63 -23.70 -4.60
C ILE A 321 -2.14 -24.37 -5.88
N LYS A 322 -3.19 -25.19 -5.74
CA LYS A 322 -3.83 -25.90 -6.86
C LYS A 322 -4.69 -25.00 -7.75
N HIS A 323 -4.99 -23.79 -7.29
CA HIS A 323 -6.04 -22.96 -7.83
C HIS A 323 -5.54 -22.10 -8.97
N HIS A 324 -6.16 -22.24 -10.15
CA HIS A 324 -5.73 -21.53 -11.37
C HIS A 324 -6.64 -20.36 -11.76
N ASP A 325 -7.87 -20.31 -11.25
CA ASP A 325 -8.84 -19.28 -11.60
C ASP A 325 -9.22 -18.42 -10.40
N PHE A 326 -8.49 -17.32 -10.24
CA PHE A 326 -8.67 -16.40 -9.14
C PHE A 326 -8.84 -14.97 -9.62
N ILE A 327 -9.48 -14.19 -8.75
CA ILE A 327 -9.66 -12.75 -8.87
C ILE A 327 -9.10 -12.15 -7.58
N ILE A 328 -8.14 -11.23 -7.71
CA ILE A 328 -7.69 -10.41 -6.60
C ILE A 328 -8.21 -8.99 -6.83
N ALA A 329 -9.06 -8.50 -5.93
CA ALA A 329 -9.57 -7.14 -5.98
C ALA A 329 -8.80 -6.23 -5.01
N LEU A 330 -8.20 -5.17 -5.54
CA LEU A 330 -7.40 -4.20 -4.81
C LEU A 330 -8.04 -2.82 -4.96
N GLY A 331 -8.27 -2.13 -3.84
CA GLY A 331 -8.67 -0.72 -3.90
C GLY A 331 -7.49 0.13 -4.32
N GLU A 332 -7.73 1.39 -4.66
CA GLU A 332 -6.67 2.31 -5.08
C GLU A 332 -5.54 2.44 -4.05
N GLU A 333 -5.89 2.31 -2.78
CA GLU A 333 -4.93 2.26 -1.68
C GLU A 333 -4.10 0.97 -1.57
N HIS A 334 -4.46 -0.11 -2.27
CA HIS A 334 -3.87 -1.45 -2.17
C HIS A 334 -2.96 -1.86 -3.35
N HIS A 335 -2.75 -0.96 -4.32
CA HIS A 335 -1.74 -1.16 -5.37
C HIS A 335 -0.34 -1.25 -4.74
N ILE A 336 0.46 -2.25 -5.10
CA ILE A 336 1.90 -2.34 -4.79
C ILE A 336 2.62 -2.35 -6.12
#